data_AF-A0A2N2IK01-F1
#
_entry.id   AF-A0A2N2IK01-F1
#
_cell.length_a   1.000
_cell.length_b   1.000
_cell.length_c   1.000
_cell.angle_alpha   90.00
_cell.angle_beta   90.00
_cell.angle_gamma   90.00
#
_symmetry.space_group_name_H-M   'P 1'
#
loop_
_entity.id
_entity.type
_entity.pdbx_description
1 polymer ?
#
loop_
_entity_poly.entity_id
_entity_poly.type
_entity_poly.pdbx_seq_one_letter_code
_entity_poly.pdbx_strand_id
1 'polypeptide(L)'
;MLNKFLVLAVTCAACLTLSACEEECDCAPTHECGNQVVEQAYGEECDRGSLNSLEPGASCRPDCLLAGCGDGILDPDEECDDGTANSNTLADACRQIVNPEFMNYFDTPDDPAFFCRQAFCGDGVVDAQEPCDDGNDIDDDACSNACALN
;
A
#
# COMPACT_ATOMS: atom_id res chain seq x y z
N MET A 1 -9.19 16.57 -57.22
CA MET A 1 -8.23 15.45 -57.27
C MET A 1 -7.29 15.63 -56.10
N LEU A 2 -7.20 14.61 -55.23
CA LEU A 2 -6.41 14.57 -54.00
C LEU A 2 -4.96 15.01 -54.23
N ASN A 3 -4.44 15.88 -53.37
CA ASN A 3 -2.99 16.08 -53.25
C ASN A 3 -2.51 15.53 -51.88
N LYS A 4 -1.37 14.87 -51.94
CA LYS A 4 -0.73 14.06 -50.89
C LYS A 4 -0.14 14.90 -49.77
N PHE A 5 0.11 14.22 -48.64
CA PHE A 5 0.93 14.60 -47.48
C PHE A 5 0.35 15.72 -46.60
N LEU A 6 -0.11 15.35 -45.41
CA LEU A 6 0.50 15.76 -44.15
C LEU A 6 -0.24 15.10 -42.98
N VAL A 7 0.26 13.95 -42.51
CA VAL A 7 -0.06 13.45 -41.17
C VAL A 7 0.86 14.25 -40.24
N LEU A 8 0.37 15.38 -39.71
CA LEU A 8 1.01 16.04 -38.58
C LEU A 8 -0.01 16.16 -37.45
N ALA A 9 0.43 15.67 -36.29
CA ALA A 9 -0.14 15.80 -34.96
C ALA A 9 -1.08 16.99 -34.80
N VAL A 10 -2.36 16.71 -34.53
CA VAL A 10 -3.25 17.70 -33.93
C VAL A 10 -2.97 17.70 -32.44
N THR A 11 -2.07 18.59 -32.05
CA THR A 11 -1.88 19.03 -30.67
C THR A 11 -3.19 19.55 -30.11
N CYS A 12 -3.44 19.22 -28.85
CA CYS A 12 -4.54 19.69 -28.00
C CYS A 12 -4.76 21.20 -28.18
N ALA A 13 -5.73 21.57 -29.02
CA ALA A 13 -6.10 22.95 -29.26
C ALA A 13 -7.26 23.28 -28.32
N ALA A 14 -7.00 24.28 -27.49
CA ALA A 14 -7.95 24.89 -26.57
C ALA A 14 -9.38 24.97 -27.14
N CYS A 15 -10.33 24.68 -26.26
CA CYS A 15 -11.76 24.90 -26.43
C CYS A 15 -12.03 26.36 -26.86
N LEU A 16 -12.00 26.63 -28.18
CA LEU A 16 -12.00 27.99 -28.73
C LEU A 16 -13.35 28.43 -29.32
N THR A 17 -14.42 27.66 -29.13
CA THR A 17 -15.77 28.12 -29.51
C THR A 17 -16.84 27.63 -28.54
N LEU A 18 -17.71 28.55 -28.10
CA LEU A 18 -18.76 28.41 -27.10
C LEU A 18 -19.94 27.50 -27.52
N SER A 19 -19.71 26.40 -28.24
CA SER A 19 -20.79 25.52 -28.71
C SER A 19 -20.37 24.05 -28.90
N ALA A 20 -19.41 23.56 -28.13
CA ALA A 20 -18.99 22.16 -28.18
C ALA A 20 -18.71 21.55 -26.78
N CYS A 21 -19.56 21.84 -25.81
CA CYS A 21 -19.62 21.09 -24.55
C CYS A 21 -21.09 20.73 -24.27
N GLU A 22 -21.63 19.79 -25.03
CA GLU A 22 -22.81 19.03 -24.62
C GLU A 22 -22.40 17.55 -24.54
N GLU A 23 -22.31 17.09 -23.30
CA GLU A 23 -22.28 15.72 -22.75
C GLU A 23 -21.02 14.84 -22.75
N GLU A 24 -20.04 14.88 -23.68
CA GLU A 24 -18.79 14.11 -23.47
C GLU A 24 -17.55 14.79 -24.04
N CYS A 25 -17.11 15.87 -23.39
CA CYS A 25 -15.67 16.10 -23.28
C CYS A 25 -15.19 15.30 -22.07
N ASP A 26 -14.79 14.05 -22.30
CA ASP A 26 -14.02 13.29 -21.31
C ASP A 26 -12.59 13.86 -21.30
N CYS A 27 -12.48 15.11 -20.86
CA CYS A 27 -11.26 15.74 -20.40
C CYS A 27 -11.13 15.51 -18.90
N ALA A 28 -11.47 14.30 -18.43
CA ALA A 28 -10.86 13.86 -17.18
C ALA A 28 -9.34 13.96 -17.39
N PRO A 29 -8.59 14.61 -16.49
CA PRO A 29 -7.13 14.49 -16.53
C PRO A 29 -6.80 13.00 -16.62
N THR A 30 -5.86 12.63 -17.49
CA THR A 30 -5.31 11.28 -17.46
C THR A 30 -4.74 11.12 -16.05
N HIS A 31 -5.40 10.29 -15.25
CA HIS A 31 -4.93 9.97 -13.92
C HIS A 31 -3.52 9.39 -14.08
N GLU A 32 -2.53 10.11 -13.56
CA GLU A 32 -1.13 9.92 -13.87
C GLU A 32 -0.33 10.04 -12.60
N CYS A 33 0.03 8.88 -12.05
CA CYS A 33 0.98 8.84 -10.97
C CYS A 33 2.33 9.45 -11.37
N GLY A 34 2.84 10.38 -10.56
CA GLY A 34 4.12 11.03 -10.76
C GLY A 34 4.02 12.44 -11.37
N ASN A 35 2.83 13.04 -11.36
CA ASN A 35 2.58 14.39 -11.84
C ASN A 35 2.67 15.46 -10.72
N GLN A 36 2.97 15.04 -9.48
CA GLN A 36 3.03 15.85 -8.25
C GLN A 36 1.67 16.37 -7.76
N VAL A 37 0.58 15.73 -8.15
CA VAL A 37 -0.77 16.03 -7.67
C VAL A 37 -1.35 14.76 -7.10
N VAL A 38 -1.75 14.77 -5.82
CA VAL A 38 -2.42 13.62 -5.21
C VAL A 38 -3.88 13.60 -5.63
N GLU A 39 -4.23 12.65 -6.49
CA GLU A 39 -5.56 12.47 -7.06
C GLU A 39 -6.37 11.45 -6.26
N GLN A 40 -6.69 11.77 -4.99
CA GLN A 40 -7.36 10.85 -4.03
C GLN A 40 -8.61 10.14 -4.58
N ALA A 41 -9.36 10.76 -5.50
CA ALA A 41 -10.52 10.15 -6.14
C ALA A 41 -10.18 8.88 -6.96
N TYR A 42 -8.92 8.70 -7.31
CA TYR A 42 -8.37 7.55 -8.04
C TYR A 42 -7.52 6.63 -7.16
N GLY A 43 -7.48 6.87 -5.85
CA GLY A 43 -6.76 6.02 -4.89
C GLY A 43 -5.28 6.36 -4.73
N GLU A 44 -4.83 7.53 -5.19
CA GLU A 44 -3.50 8.00 -4.82
C GLU A 44 -3.46 8.42 -3.35
N GLU A 45 -2.44 7.92 -2.67
CA GLU A 45 -2.11 8.28 -1.29
C GLU A 45 -0.93 9.26 -1.25
N CYS A 46 -0.13 9.27 -2.31
CA CYS A 46 1.02 10.15 -2.46
C CYS A 46 1.33 10.40 -3.93
N ASP A 47 2.00 11.52 -4.24
CA ASP A 47 2.61 11.74 -5.54
C ASP A 47 3.84 12.64 -5.34
N ARG A 48 5.03 12.03 -5.34
CA ARG A 48 6.32 12.75 -5.21
C ARG A 48 6.96 12.96 -6.58
N GLY A 49 6.22 12.80 -7.67
CA GLY A 49 6.71 12.95 -9.02
C GLY A 49 7.83 11.96 -9.35
N SER A 50 8.95 12.50 -9.84
CA SER A 50 10.16 11.73 -10.11
C SER A 50 10.84 11.14 -8.87
N LEU A 51 10.37 11.47 -7.65
CA LEU A 51 10.90 10.91 -6.40
C LEU A 51 10.12 9.67 -5.92
N ASN A 52 9.08 9.24 -6.63
CA ASN A 52 8.47 7.93 -6.40
C ASN A 52 9.54 6.85 -6.66
N SER A 53 9.65 5.84 -5.78
CA SER A 53 10.69 4.81 -5.93
C SER A 53 10.36 3.50 -5.23
N LEU A 54 11.08 2.44 -5.62
CA LEU A 54 11.04 1.11 -4.99
C LEU A 54 12.21 0.91 -4.02
N GLU A 55 12.88 1.99 -3.61
CA GLU A 55 13.97 1.90 -2.65
C GLU A 55 13.40 1.82 -1.23
N PRO A 56 14.02 1.04 -0.32
CA PRO A 56 13.63 1.02 1.08
C PRO A 56 13.60 2.42 1.71
N GLY A 57 12.52 2.73 2.42
CA GLY A 57 12.26 4.01 3.08
C GLY A 57 11.75 5.10 2.15
N ALA A 58 11.41 4.78 0.89
CA ALA A 58 10.78 5.74 0.00
C ALA A 58 9.39 6.12 0.53
N SER A 59 9.07 7.41 0.56
CA SER A 59 7.76 7.87 1.04
C SER A 59 6.61 7.67 0.05
N CYS A 60 6.89 7.20 -1.17
CA CYS A 60 5.89 7.01 -2.21
C CYS A 60 6.37 6.01 -3.25
N ARG A 61 5.53 5.03 -3.56
CA ARG A 61 5.81 4.00 -4.57
C ARG A 61 5.47 4.48 -5.98
N PRO A 62 6.00 3.85 -7.05
CA PRO A 62 5.74 4.25 -8.44
C PRO A 62 4.29 4.11 -8.91
N ASP A 63 3.44 3.47 -8.12
CA ASP A 63 1.99 3.35 -8.30
C ASP A 63 1.20 4.35 -7.43
N CYS A 64 1.88 5.32 -6.80
CA CYS A 64 1.28 6.40 -5.99
C CYS A 64 0.54 5.93 -4.73
N LEU A 65 0.92 4.73 -4.28
CA LEU A 65 0.61 4.24 -2.96
C LEU A 65 1.76 4.57 -2.00
N LEU A 66 1.42 4.74 -0.74
CA LEU A 66 2.44 4.86 0.30
C LEU A 66 3.21 3.55 0.40
N ALA A 67 4.45 3.68 0.86
CA ALA A 67 5.25 2.54 1.26
C ALA A 67 4.62 1.85 2.47
N GLY A 68 4.60 0.52 2.48
CA GLY A 68 4.16 -0.21 3.65
C GLY A 68 4.02 -1.71 3.43
N CYS A 69 3.68 -2.36 4.54
CA CYS A 69 3.72 -3.81 4.67
C CYS A 69 2.84 -4.53 3.64
N GLY A 70 3.45 -5.39 2.84
CA GLY A 70 2.83 -6.16 1.76
C GLY A 70 3.08 -5.62 0.37
N ASP A 71 3.88 -4.57 0.21
CA ASP A 71 4.29 -4.07 -1.11
C ASP A 71 5.51 -4.81 -1.68
N GLY A 72 6.11 -5.72 -0.90
CA GLY A 72 7.24 -6.56 -1.30
C GLY A 72 8.59 -5.87 -1.19
N ILE A 73 8.67 -4.72 -0.51
CA ILE A 73 9.92 -4.01 -0.21
C ILE A 73 10.07 -3.94 1.30
N LEU A 74 11.15 -4.53 1.82
CA LEU A 74 11.49 -4.42 3.24
C LEU A 74 11.93 -2.99 3.58
N ASP A 75 11.04 -2.21 4.18
CA ASP A 75 11.29 -0.85 4.64
C ASP A 75 11.96 -0.79 6.03
N PRO A 76 12.56 0.35 6.42
CA PRO A 76 13.25 0.49 7.71
C PRO A 76 12.40 0.20 8.95
N ASP A 77 11.08 0.36 8.86
CA ASP A 77 10.13 0.16 9.97
C ASP A 77 9.49 -1.25 9.96
N GLU A 78 9.99 -2.16 9.12
CA GLU A 78 9.49 -3.53 8.95
C GLU A 78 10.53 -4.59 9.35
N GLU A 79 10.08 -5.70 9.93
CA GLU A 79 10.94 -6.85 10.20
C GLU A 79 10.93 -7.89 9.04
N CYS A 80 9.90 -7.83 8.20
CA CYS A 80 9.69 -8.68 7.02
C CYS A 80 8.78 -7.97 6.02
N ASP A 81 8.78 -8.43 4.77
CA ASP A 81 7.75 -8.11 3.79
C ASP A 81 7.75 -9.20 2.71
N ASP A 82 6.85 -10.17 2.83
CA ASP A 82 6.68 -11.23 1.85
C ASP A 82 5.66 -10.85 0.75
N GLY A 83 5.30 -9.56 0.67
CA GLY A 83 4.33 -9.02 -0.25
C GLY A 83 2.97 -9.69 -0.09
N THR A 84 2.45 -10.21 -1.20
CA THR A 84 1.17 -10.96 -1.22
C THR A 84 1.19 -12.26 -0.42
N ALA A 85 2.36 -12.74 0.02
CA ALA A 85 2.48 -13.94 0.84
C ALA A 85 2.40 -13.67 2.35
N ASN A 86 2.31 -12.40 2.77
CA ASN A 86 2.00 -12.04 4.14
C ASN A 86 0.68 -12.69 4.60
N SER A 87 0.61 -13.12 5.86
CA SER A 87 -0.58 -13.75 6.41
C SER A 87 -0.61 -13.75 7.93
N ASN A 88 -1.79 -13.47 8.50
CA ASN A 88 -2.07 -13.55 9.94
C ASN A 88 -2.65 -14.91 10.37
N THR A 89 -2.63 -15.91 9.49
CA THR A 89 -3.23 -17.24 9.79
C THR A 89 -2.41 -18.42 9.27
N LEU A 90 -1.47 -18.17 8.36
CA LEU A 90 -0.55 -19.20 7.87
C LEU A 90 0.71 -19.23 8.73
N ALA A 91 1.14 -20.43 9.11
CA ALA A 91 2.38 -20.62 9.85
C ALA A 91 3.59 -20.03 9.10
N ASP A 92 4.50 -19.45 9.86
CA ASP A 92 5.77 -18.82 9.48
C ASP A 92 5.65 -17.65 8.49
N ALA A 93 4.43 -17.20 8.19
CA ALA A 93 4.20 -16.07 7.31
C ALA A 93 4.46 -14.74 8.02
N CYS A 94 4.98 -13.76 7.28
CA CYS A 94 5.10 -12.40 7.75
C CYS A 94 3.73 -11.84 8.20
N ARG A 95 3.65 -11.41 9.47
CA ARG A 95 2.44 -10.93 10.12
C ARG A 95 2.19 -9.47 9.81
N GLN A 96 0.97 -9.20 9.37
CA GLN A 96 0.46 -7.86 9.13
C GLN A 96 -0.11 -7.31 10.43
N ILE A 97 0.72 -6.58 11.17
CA ILE A 97 0.35 -6.05 12.48
C ILE A 97 -0.22 -4.66 12.30
N VAL A 98 -1.52 -4.56 12.59
CA VAL A 98 -2.15 -3.27 12.82
C VAL A 98 -1.70 -2.78 14.19
N ASN A 99 -1.05 -1.62 14.27
CA ASN A 99 -0.65 -1.09 15.56
C ASN A 99 -1.90 -0.75 16.40
N PRO A 100 -2.18 -1.47 17.50
CA PRO A 100 -3.37 -1.20 18.30
C PRO A 100 -3.27 0.12 19.09
N GLU A 101 -2.06 0.67 19.28
CA GLU A 101 -1.86 2.01 19.87
C GLU A 101 -2.20 3.15 18.90
N PHE A 102 -2.32 2.87 17.59
CA PHE A 102 -2.79 3.83 16.58
C PHE A 102 -4.29 3.72 16.31
N MET A 103 -5.03 2.89 17.05
CA MET A 103 -6.50 2.89 17.00
C MET A 103 -7.14 4.13 17.62
N ASN A 104 -6.35 5.13 18.08
CA ASN A 104 -6.90 6.32 18.72
C ASN A 104 -5.99 7.57 18.80
N TYR A 105 -5.49 8.19 17.71
CA TYR A 105 -5.09 9.62 17.77
C TYR A 105 -4.89 10.36 16.42
N PHE A 106 -5.99 10.82 15.79
CA PHE A 106 -6.15 12.00 14.89
C PHE A 106 -4.93 12.59 14.10
N ASP A 107 -5.05 12.56 12.75
CA ASP A 107 -4.33 13.25 11.64
C ASP A 107 -2.98 12.64 11.16
N THR A 108 -2.92 11.83 10.09
CA THR A 108 -3.21 12.20 8.68
C THR A 108 -4.06 11.17 7.91
N PRO A 109 -4.65 11.53 6.75
CA PRO A 109 -5.27 10.60 5.80
C PRO A 109 -4.28 9.62 5.11
N ASP A 110 -3.00 9.71 5.45
CA ASP A 110 -1.86 9.17 4.70
C ASP A 110 -0.95 8.29 5.61
N ASP A 111 -1.48 7.70 6.67
CA ASP A 111 -0.71 6.82 7.57
C ASP A 111 -1.59 5.69 8.14
N PRO A 112 -1.69 4.54 7.46
CA PRO A 112 -1.94 3.30 8.18
C PRO A 112 -0.59 2.87 8.77
N ALA A 113 -0.43 3.00 10.10
CA ALA A 113 0.65 2.39 10.87
C ALA A 113 0.56 0.86 10.74
N PHE A 114 0.97 0.38 9.57
CA PHE A 114 0.83 -0.97 9.07
C PHE A 114 2.23 -1.43 8.75
N PHE A 115 2.84 -2.07 9.75
CA PHE A 115 4.16 -2.65 9.63
C PHE A 115 4.05 -4.17 9.69
N CYS A 116 5.03 -4.81 9.10
CA CYS A 116 5.12 -6.26 9.04
C CYS A 116 6.10 -6.77 10.10
N ARG A 117 5.71 -7.81 10.83
CA ARG A 117 6.59 -8.49 11.80
C ARG A 117 6.77 -9.95 11.46
N GLN A 118 7.94 -10.50 11.77
CA GLN A 118 8.14 -11.94 11.67
C GLN A 118 7.14 -12.66 12.57
N ALA A 119 6.77 -13.87 12.18
CA ALA A 119 5.91 -14.75 12.97
C ALA A 119 6.43 -14.88 14.42
N PHE A 120 5.54 -14.78 15.42
CA PHE A 120 5.94 -14.68 16.81
C PHE A 120 4.93 -15.28 17.79
N CYS A 121 5.46 -15.91 18.83
CA CYS A 121 4.67 -16.43 19.92
C CYS A 121 3.72 -15.39 20.55
N GLY A 122 2.45 -15.78 20.65
CA GLY A 122 1.35 -14.97 21.14
C GLY A 122 0.58 -14.27 20.03
N ASP A 123 0.85 -14.59 18.76
CA ASP A 123 0.08 -14.10 17.62
C ASP A 123 -1.15 -14.97 17.29
N GLY A 124 -1.30 -16.09 18.01
CA GLY A 124 -2.43 -17.01 17.88
C GLY A 124 -2.30 -17.98 16.70
N VAL A 125 -1.12 -18.07 16.08
CA VAL A 125 -0.81 -19.00 14.99
C VAL A 125 0.37 -19.86 15.40
N VAL A 126 0.19 -21.19 15.33
CA VAL A 126 1.26 -22.12 15.66
C VAL A 126 2.31 -22.14 14.55
N ASP A 127 3.48 -21.54 14.80
CA ASP A 127 4.62 -21.52 13.89
C ASP A 127 5.58 -22.71 14.07
N ALA A 128 6.56 -22.87 13.17
CA ALA A 128 7.40 -24.09 13.14
C ALA A 128 8.19 -24.38 14.42
N GLN A 129 8.46 -23.35 15.24
CA GLN A 129 9.21 -23.47 16.50
C GLN A 129 8.32 -23.44 17.75
N GLU A 130 7.01 -23.42 17.57
CA GLU A 130 6.02 -23.26 18.63
C GLU A 130 5.19 -24.54 18.74
N PRO A 131 5.31 -25.31 19.84
CA PRO A 131 4.45 -26.47 20.05
C PRO A 131 2.97 -26.12 20.27
N CYS A 132 2.68 -24.86 20.63
CA CYS A 132 1.36 -24.29 20.79
C CYS A 132 1.44 -22.77 20.66
N ASP A 133 0.34 -22.12 20.30
CA ASP A 133 0.09 -20.70 20.44
C ASP A 133 -1.43 -20.55 20.49
N ASP A 134 -1.96 -20.13 21.63
CA ASP A 134 -3.40 -19.92 21.82
C ASP A 134 -3.80 -18.44 21.85
N GLY A 135 -2.82 -17.55 21.60
CA GLY A 135 -3.01 -16.11 21.38
C GLY A 135 -3.60 -15.35 22.57
N ASN A 136 -3.50 -15.89 23.79
CA ASN A 136 -4.01 -15.24 24.99
C ASN A 136 -2.87 -14.91 25.99
N ASP A 137 -3.12 -14.08 27.01
CA ASP A 137 -2.10 -13.64 27.98
C ASP A 137 -2.08 -14.49 29.29
N ILE A 138 -2.58 -15.72 29.27
CA ILE A 138 -2.77 -16.59 30.45
C ILE A 138 -1.71 -17.70 30.49
N ASP A 139 -0.68 -17.53 31.33
CA ASP A 139 0.42 -18.51 31.43
C ASP A 139 0.07 -19.89 32.02
N ASP A 140 -1.03 -20.00 32.77
CA ASP A 140 -1.37 -21.19 33.58
C ASP A 140 -2.37 -22.15 32.88
N ASP A 141 -2.62 -22.00 31.59
CA ASP A 141 -3.47 -22.91 30.81
C ASP A 141 -2.64 -23.98 30.05
N ALA A 142 -3.17 -24.55 28.95
CA ALA A 142 -2.45 -25.59 28.21
C ALA A 142 -1.26 -25.05 27.40
N CYS A 143 -1.21 -23.75 27.13
CA CYS A 143 -0.14 -23.09 26.39
C CYS A 143 0.31 -21.82 27.12
N SER A 144 1.55 -21.81 27.61
CA SER A 144 2.12 -20.60 28.23
C SER A 144 2.34 -19.48 27.20
N ASN A 145 2.48 -18.23 27.67
CA ASN A 145 2.82 -17.06 26.85
C ASN A 145 4.25 -17.12 26.27
N ALA A 146 5.00 -18.17 26.58
CA ALA A 146 6.28 -18.52 25.95
C ALA A 146 6.12 -19.62 24.88
N CYS A 147 4.89 -19.92 24.49
CA CYS A 147 4.51 -20.96 23.53
C CYS A 147 5.06 -22.33 23.91
N ALA A 148 5.08 -22.62 25.22
CA ALA A 148 5.44 -23.92 25.75
C ALA A 148 4.21 -24.60 26.34
N LEU A 149 4.09 -25.91 26.12
CA LEU A 149 3.05 -26.75 26.71
C LEU A 149 3.26 -26.90 28.23
N ASN A 150 2.19 -26.73 29.00
CA ASN A 150 2.17 -26.90 30.46
C ASN A 150 1.71 -28.30 30.91
#